data_AF-A0A925SZG6-F1
#
_entry.id   AF-A0A925SZG6-F1
#
_cell.length_a   1.000
_cell.length_b   1.000
_cell.length_c   1.000
_cell.angle_alpha   90.00
_cell.angle_beta   90.00
_cell.angle_gamma   90.00
#
_symmetry.space_group_name_H-M   'P 1'
#
loop_
_entity.id
_entity.type
_entity.pdbx_description
1 polymer ?
#
loop_
_entity_poly.entity_id
_entity_poly.type
_entity_poly.pdbx_seq_one_letter_code
_entity_poly.pdbx_strand_id
1 'polypeptide(L)' 'MPRRLTAEFIGTAWLVLGGCGSAVLAAAYPELGIGFAGVSLAFGLTVLTMAYAIG' A
#
# COMPACT_ATOMS: atom_id res chain seq x y z
N MET A 1 7.21 -24.09 -5.48
CA MET A 1 6.76 -22.80 -6.09
C MET A 1 5.52 -22.14 -5.45
N PRO A 2 4.51 -22.82 -4.87
CA PRO A 2 3.25 -22.15 -4.50
C PRO A 2 3.43 -21.07 -3.43
N ARG A 3 4.33 -21.28 -2.47
CA ARG A 3 4.66 -20.32 -1.41
C ARG A 3 5.09 -18.93 -1.94
N ARG A 4 5.83 -18.90 -3.06
CA ARG A 4 6.28 -17.65 -3.68
C ARG A 4 5.12 -16.92 -4.36
N LEU A 5 4.25 -17.65 -5.07
CA LEU A 5 3.04 -17.05 -5.65
C LEU A 5 2.12 -16.48 -4.58
N THR A 6 1.93 -17.19 -3.47
CA THR A 6 1.11 -16.69 -2.36
C THR A 6 1.71 -15.43 -1.74
N ALA A 7 3.03 -15.37 -1.56
CA ALA A 7 3.72 -14.18 -1.07
C ALA A 7 3.55 -12.98 -2.04
N GLU A 8 3.78 -13.18 -3.34
CA GLU A 8 3.61 -12.14 -4.36
C GLU A 8 2.17 -11.64 -4.43
N PHE A 9 1.19 -12.55 -4.33
CA PHE A 9 -0.23 -12.19 -4.33
C PHE A 9 -0.60 -11.35 -3.11
N ILE A 10 -0.14 -11.74 -1.91
CA ILE A 10 -0.42 -10.98 -0.68
C ILE A 10 0.28 -9.62 -0.72
N GLY A 11 1.54 -9.59 -1.17
CA GLY A 11 2.31 -8.35 -1.30
C GLY A 11 1.68 -7.36 -2.27
N THR A 12 1.25 -7.83 -3.45
CA THR A 12 0.58 -6.99 -4.45
C THR A 12 -0.82 -6.57 -4.01
N ALA A 13 -1.59 -7.45 -3.37
CA ALA A 13 -2.87 -7.08 -2.78
C ALA A 13 -2.69 -5.97 -1.72
N TRP A 14 -1.68 -6.08 -0.86
CA TRP A 14 -1.38 -5.06 0.15
C TRP A 14 -0.95 -3.72 -0.44
N LEU A 15 -0.12 -3.76 -1.50
CA LEU A 15 0.30 -2.57 -2.24
C LEU A 15 -0.90 -1.82 -2.82
N VAL A 16 -1.82 -2.53 -3.47
CA VAL A 16 -3.00 -1.90 -4.08
C VAL A 16 -3.98 -1.42 -3.02
N LEU A 17 -4.26 -2.23 -2.00
CA LEU A 17 -5.20 -1.86 -0.94
C LEU A 17 -4.69 -0.67 -0.11
N GLY A 18 -3.42 -0.64 0.26
CA GLY A 18 -2.85 0.46 1.02
C GLY A 18 -2.60 1.71 0.16
N GLY A 19 -1.99 1.55 -1.01
CA GLY A 19 -1.68 2.65 -1.92
C GLY A 19 -2.94 3.28 -2.52
N CYS A 20 -3.65 2.53 -3.38
CA CYS A 20 -4.86 3.04 -4.03
C CYS A 20 -5.99 3.32 -3.04
N GLY A 21 -6.11 2.53 -1.95
CA GLY A 21 -7.09 2.79 -0.90
C GLY A 21 -6.84 4.13 -0.20
N SER A 22 -5.59 4.46 0.14
CA SER A 22 -5.26 5.78 0.72
C SER A 22 -5.58 6.93 -0.25
N ALA A 23 -5.37 6.72 -1.56
CA ALA A 23 -5.69 7.71 -2.58
C ALA A 23 -7.19 7.99 -2.69
N VAL A 24 -8.01 6.95 -2.70
CA VAL A 24 -9.47 7.09 -2.87
C VAL A 24 -10.14 7.54 -1.57
N LEU A 25 -9.71 7.04 -0.42
CA LEU A 25 -10.41 7.23 0.85
C LEU A 25 -9.92 8.46 1.64
N ALA A 26 -8.63 8.80 1.53
CA ALA A 26 -8.00 9.78 2.43
C ALA A 26 -7.34 10.96 1.71
N ALA A 27 -7.06 10.90 0.41
CA ALA A 27 -6.30 11.96 -0.26
C ALA A 27 -7.00 13.33 -0.26
N ALA A 28 -8.33 13.34 -0.47
CA ALA A 28 -9.14 14.55 -0.60
C ALA A 28 -10.14 14.71 0.57
N TYR A 29 -9.86 14.12 1.72
CA TYR A 29 -10.70 14.29 2.90
C TYR A 29 -10.72 15.78 3.31
N PRO A 30 -11.88 16.39 3.60
CA PRO A 30 -11.98 17.82 3.92
C PRO A 30 -11.17 18.16 5.17
N GLU A 31 -10.32 19.18 5.07
CA GLU A 31 -9.41 19.71 6.11
C GLU A 31 -8.34 18.76 6.67
N LEU A 32 -8.48 17.44 6.49
CA LEU A 32 -7.59 16.40 7.03
C LEU A 32 -7.04 15.46 5.95
N GLY A 33 -7.15 15.84 4.67
CA GLY A 33 -6.69 15.02 3.55
C GLY A 33 -5.18 14.81 3.55
N ILE A 34 -4.74 13.59 3.23
CA ILE A 34 -3.31 13.24 3.21
C ILE A 34 -2.57 13.79 1.98
N GLY A 35 -3.32 14.24 0.96
CA GLY A 35 -2.79 14.77 -0.30
C GLY A 35 -1.87 13.80 -1.06
N PHE A 36 -1.19 14.30 -2.09
CA PHE A 36 -0.29 13.46 -2.90
C PHE A 36 0.92 12.95 -2.12
N ALA A 37 1.45 13.77 -1.19
CA ALA A 37 2.58 13.38 -0.36
C ALA A 37 2.23 12.17 0.53
N GLY A 38 1.08 12.19 1.21
CA GLY A 38 0.66 11.07 2.04
C GLY A 38 0.35 9.80 1.25
N VAL A 39 -0.23 9.92 0.05
CA VAL A 39 -0.44 8.76 -0.85
C VAL A 39 0.90 8.17 -1.30
N SER A 40 1.88 9.00 -1.65
CA SER A 40 3.22 8.51 -2.04
C SER A 40 3.93 7.78 -0.88
N LEU A 41 3.75 8.28 0.34
CA LEU A 41 4.25 7.66 1.56
C LEU A 41 3.56 6.30 1.81
N ALA A 42 2.23 6.23 1.65
CA ALA A 42 1.48 4.99 1.77
C ALA A 42 1.95 3.91 0.79
N PHE A 43 2.17 4.26 -0.49
CA PHE A 43 2.76 3.34 -1.47
C PHE A 43 4.13 2.84 -1.01
N GLY A 44 5.03 3.73 -0.56
CA GLY A 44 6.34 3.34 -0.05
C GLY A 44 6.28 2.40 1.17
N LEU A 45 5.39 2.67 2.13
CA LEU A 45 5.22 1.84 3.31
C LEU A 45 4.61 0.46 3.01
N THR A 46 3.69 0.35 2.05
CA THR A 46 3.15 -0.96 1.66
C THR A 46 4.23 -1.89 1.09
N VAL A 47 5.16 -1.35 0.30
CA VAL A 47 6.32 -2.10 -0.19
C VAL A 47 7.27 -2.43 0.96
N LEU A 48 7.62 -1.45 1.80
CA LEU A 48 8.54 -1.64 2.93
C LEU A 48 8.06 -2.74 3.87
N THR A 49 6.78 -2.68 4.27
CA THR A 49 6.18 -3.64 5.20
C THR A 49 6.15 -5.05 4.64
N MET A 50 5.80 -5.22 3.35
CA MET A 50 5.77 -6.54 2.72
C MET A 50 7.16 -7.09 2.41
N ALA A 51 8.13 -6.24 2.05
CA ALA A 51 9.52 -6.63 1.92
C ALA A 51 10.07 -7.21 3.23
N TYR A 52 9.79 -6.57 4.37
CA TYR A 52 10.18 -7.09 5.67
C TYR A 52 9.37 -8.31 6.14
N ALA A 53 8.09 -8.41 5.78
CA ALA A 53 7.22 -9.50 6.24
C ALA A 53 7.41 -10.80 5.45
N ILE A 54 7.56 -10.71 4.12
CA ILE A 54 7.52 -11.86 3.22
C ILE A 54 8.57 -11.84 2.09
N GLY A 55 9.35 -10.75 1.93
CA GLY A 55 10.57 -10.73 1.09
C GLY A 55 10.74 -9.50 0.23
#